data_AF-A0A837B143-F1
#
_entry.id   AF-A0A837B143-F1
#
_cell.length_a   1.000
_cell.length_b   1.000
_cell.length_c   1.000
_cell.angle_alpha   90.00
_cell.angle_beta   90.00
_cell.angle_gamma   90.00
#
_symmetry.space_group_name_H-M   'P 1'
#
loop_
_entity.id
_entity.type
_entity.pdbx_description
1 polymer ?
#
loop_
_entity_poly.entity_id
_entity_poly.type
_entity_poly.pdbx_seq_one_letter_code
_entity_poly.pdbx_strand_id
1 'polypeptide(L)' 'MDFIFIYEKHSELNIEKTTNRSEGLFSELKRKLNNHNGLTKKRKILFIQDFLNKKSC' A
#
# COMPACT_ATOMS: atom_id res chain seq x y z
N MET A 1 7.02 17.95 -14.09
CA MET A 1 7.85 17.43 -12.98
C MET A 1 7.60 18.17 -11.67
N ASP A 2 6.86 19.27 -11.70
CA ASP A 2 6.77 20.22 -10.57
C ASP A 2 6.07 19.68 -9.32
N PHE A 3 5.27 18.62 -9.45
CA PHE A 3 4.49 18.05 -8.34
C PHE A 3 5.20 16.92 -7.57
N ILE A 4 6.22 16.30 -8.16
CA ILE A 4 6.85 15.08 -7.60
C ILE A 4 7.71 15.42 -6.37
N PHE A 5 8.32 16.61 -6.34
CA PHE A 5 9.23 17.06 -5.27
C PHE A 5 8.60 18.12 -4.36
N ILE A 6 7.27 18.28 -4.37
CA ILE A 6 6.57 19.25 -3.51
C ILE A 6 6.81 18.96 -2.02
N TYR A 7 6.93 17.68 -1.65
CA TYR A 7 7.23 17.30 -0.26
C TYR A 7 8.60 17.82 0.21
N GLU A 8 9.57 18.00 -0.69
CA GLU A 8 10.90 18.57 -0.34
C GLU A 8 10.82 20.07 -0.15
N LYS A 9 9.96 20.75 -0.91
CA LYS A 9 9.74 22.20 -0.80
C LYS A 9 8.92 22.60 0.42
N HIS A 10 8.12 21.68 0.96
CA HIS A 10 7.21 21.91 2.09
C HIS A 10 7.48 20.97 3.26
N SER A 11 8.72 20.96 3.76
CA SER A 11 9.14 20.13 4.90
C SER A 11 8.33 20.38 6.18
N GLU A 12 7.76 21.59 6.32
CA GLU A 12 6.94 22.03 7.43
C GLU A 12 5.59 21.31 7.51
N LEU A 13 5.09 20.81 6.38
CA LEU A 13 3.83 20.05 6.33
C LEU A 13 4.02 18.59 6.77
N ASN A 14 5.27 18.17 7.02
CA ASN A 14 5.67 16.81 7.42
C ASN A 14 4.99 15.73 6.55
N ILE A 15 4.89 16.01 5.24
CA ILE A 15 4.31 15.09 4.28
C ILE A 15 5.27 13.92 4.14
N GLU A 16 4.84 12.76 4.65
CA GLU A 16 5.60 11.52 4.50
C GLU A 16 5.92 11.30 3.01
N LYS A 17 7.13 10.81 2.71
CA LYS A 17 7.43 10.31 1.35
C LYS A 17 6.41 9.20 1.04
N THR A 18 5.38 9.54 0.26
CA THR A 18 4.21 8.69 -0.05
C THR A 18 4.61 7.31 -0.57
N THR A 19 5.78 7.25 -1.20
CA THR A 19 6.51 6.06 -1.62
C THR A 19 6.72 5.06 -0.49
N ASN A 20 7.28 5.45 0.66
CA ASN A 20 7.69 4.50 1.71
C ASN A 20 6.49 3.81 2.40
N ARG A 21 5.42 4.55 2.67
CA ARG A 21 4.22 4.01 3.33
C ARG A 21 3.39 3.15 2.37
N SER A 22 3.22 3.60 1.13
CA SER A 22 2.46 2.88 0.12
C SER A 22 3.22 1.63 -0.34
N GLU A 23 4.52 1.73 -0.59
CA GLU A 23 5.34 0.58 -1.02
C GLU A 23 5.41 -0.52 0.03
N GLY A 24 5.54 -0.18 1.32
CA GLY A 24 5.54 -1.19 2.39
C GLY A 24 4.23 -1.98 2.42
N LEU A 25 3.10 -1.28 2.42
CA LEU A 25 1.76 -1.87 2.45
C LEU A 25 1.52 -2.77 1.22
N PHE A 26 1.81 -2.28 0.01
CA PHE A 26 1.59 -3.03 -1.22
C PHE A 26 2.59 -4.18 -1.39
N SER A 27 3.81 -4.06 -0.89
CA SER A 27 4.78 -5.17 -0.87
C SER A 27 4.32 -6.29 0.05
N GLU A 28 3.80 -5.96 1.23
CA GLU A 28 3.23 -6.94 2.15
C GLU A 28 1.99 -7.62 1.55
N LEU A 29 1.10 -6.84 0.94
CA LEU A 29 -0.09 -7.38 0.25
C LEU A 29 0.32 -8.39 -0.83
N LYS A 30 1.24 -8.01 -1.71
CA LYS A 30 1.74 -8.89 -2.79
C LYS A 30 2.35 -10.16 -2.21
N ARG A 31 3.19 -10.06 -1.17
CA ARG A 31 3.82 -11.22 -0.51
C ARG A 31 2.77 -12.20 0.02
N LYS A 32 1.76 -11.71 0.75
CA LYS A 32 0.71 -12.59 1.30
C LYS A 32 -0.18 -13.18 0.21
N LEU A 33 -0.51 -12.40 -0.83
CA LEU A 33 -1.30 -12.89 -1.96
C LEU A 33 -0.57 -13.97 -2.77
N ASN A 34 0.74 -13.85 -2.95
CA ASN A 34 1.57 -14.80 -3.70
C ASN A 34 1.65 -16.18 -3.04
N ASN A 35 1.49 -16.26 -1.72
CA ASN A 35 1.40 -17.54 -1.01
C ASN A 35 0.09 -18.29 -1.32
N HIS A 36 -0.87 -17.64 -2.00
CA HIS A 36 -2.20 -18.17 -2.28
C HIS A 36 -2.48 -18.26 -3.79
N ASN A 37 -1.59 -18.92 -4.54
CA ASN A 37 -1.68 -19.05 -6.00
C ASN A 37 -2.95 -19.77 -6.49
N GLY A 38 -3.53 -20.65 -5.67
CA GLY A 38 -4.76 -21.40 -6.00
C GLY A 38 -6.07 -20.61 -5.81
N LEU A 39 -6.03 -19.35 -5.39
CA LEU A 39 -7.26 -18.57 -5.19
C LEU A 39 -7.89 -18.16 -6.52
N THR A 40 -9.21 -18.32 -6.59
CA THR A 40 -10.01 -17.71 -7.65
C THR A 40 -9.95 -16.19 -7.57
N LYS A 41 -10.18 -15.50 -8.69
CA LYS A 41 -10.19 -14.03 -8.75
C LYS A 41 -11.11 -13.41 -7.68
N LYS A 42 -12.29 -14.00 -7.46
CA LYS A 42 -13.25 -13.57 -6.42
C LYS A 42 -12.63 -13.62 -5.02
N ARG A 43 -11.92 -14.70 -4.67
CA ARG A 43 -11.27 -14.83 -3.37
C ARG A 43 -10.05 -13.91 -3.22
N LYS A 44 -9.31 -13.65 -4.30
CA LYS A 44 -8.22 -12.65 -4.30
C LYS A 44 -8.75 -11.24 -3.98
N ILE A 45 -9.89 -10.85 -4.55
CA ILE A 45 -10.53 -9.55 -4.27
C ILE A 45 -10.96 -9.45 -2.80
N LEU A 46 -11.62 -10.50 -2.27
CA LEU A 46 -12.02 -10.53 -0.85
C LEU A 46 -10.82 -10.44 0.09
N PHE A 47 -9.72 -11.14 -0.24
CA PHE A 47 -8.47 -11.06 0.52
C PHE A 47 -7.91 -9.63 0.54
N ILE A 48 -7.86 -8.96 -0.61
CA ILE A 48 -7.38 -7.57 -0.70
C ILE A 48 -8.27 -6.63 0.11
N GLN A 49 -9.59 -6.79 0.02
CA GLN A 49 -10.54 -5.99 0.80
C GLN A 49 -10.34 -6.20 2.31
N ASP A 50 -10.24 -7.44 2.77
CA ASP A 50 -9.99 -7.74 4.18
C ASP A 50 -8.64 -7.20 4.66
N PHE A 51 -7.59 -7.38 3.85
CA PHE A 51 -6.24 -6.89 4.15
C PHE A 51 -6.19 -5.37 4.31
N LEU A 52 -6.87 -4.62 3.43
CA LEU A 52 -6.91 -3.15 3.50
C LEU A 52 -7.88 -2.64 4.58
N ASN A 53 -8.89 -3.43 4.95
CA ASN A 53 -9.86 -3.07 5.98
C ASN A 53 -9.42 -3.48 7.40
N LYS A 54 -8.34 -4.26 7.54
CA LYS A 54 -7.74 -4.53 8.85
C LYS A 54 -7.28 -3.21 9.45
N LYS A 55 -8.08 -2.68 10.38
CA LYS A 55 -7.66 -1.61 11.28
C LYS A 55 -6.42 -2.12 12.02
N SER A 56 -5.32 -1.42 11.88
CA SER A 56 -4.13 -1.64 12.71
C SER A 56 -4.58 -1.66 14.17
N CYS A 57 -4.50 -2.83 14.81
CA CYS A 57 -4.62 -2.95 16.26
C CYS A 57 -3.35 -2.42 16.91
#